data_AF-A0A7V2SLR6-F1
#
_entry.id   AF-A0A7V2SLR6-F1
#
_cell.length_a   1.000
_cell.length_b   1.000
_cell.length_c   1.000
_cell.angle_alpha   90.00
_cell.angle_beta   90.00
_cell.angle_gamma   90.00
#
_symmetry.space_group_name_H-M   'P 1'
#
loop_
_entity.id
_entity.type
_entity.pdbx_description
1 polymer ?
#
loop_
_entity_poly.entity_id
_entity_poly.type
_entity_poly.pdbx_seq_one_letter_code
_entity_poly.pdbx_strand_id
1 'polypeptide(L)'
;IEYSAAEKYGVWLTERGTTFGYGNLVVDMRSFPIMRRFTPVIFDATHAVQMPASGQAASGGDSRFVPPLARAAAGAGTDGFFFETHFDPSIALSDGPNMIKLQDLERLITQIDAIRAIVE
;
A
#
# COMPACT_ATOMS: atom_id res chain seq x y z
N ILE A 1 -5.00 -10.22 19.35
CA ILE A 1 -3.66 -9.79 19.83
C ILE A 1 -3.90 -8.50 20.59
N GLU A 2 -3.48 -8.41 21.85
CA GLU A 2 -3.53 -7.14 22.59
C GLU A 2 -2.53 -6.17 21.98
N TYR A 3 -2.92 -4.90 21.78
CA TYR A 3 -2.05 -3.88 21.15
C TYR A 3 -0.71 -3.75 21.88
N SER A 4 -0.73 -3.81 23.22
CA SER A 4 0.45 -3.78 24.08
C SER A 4 1.44 -4.92 23.80
N ALA A 5 0.96 -6.09 23.40
CA ALA A 5 1.82 -7.19 22.99
C ALA A 5 2.46 -6.91 21.63
N ALA A 6 1.69 -6.39 20.67
CA ALA A 6 2.23 -6.04 19.36
C ALA A 6 3.32 -4.97 19.45
N GLU A 7 3.11 -3.95 20.29
CA GLU A 7 4.09 -2.90 20.58
C GLU A 7 5.36 -3.47 21.23
N LYS A 8 5.21 -4.31 22.26
CA LYS A 8 6.34 -4.94 22.97
C LYS A 8 7.25 -5.75 22.04
N TYR A 9 6.69 -6.39 21.01
CA TYR A 9 7.42 -7.28 20.11
C TYR A 9 7.67 -6.68 18.71
N GLY A 10 7.28 -5.42 18.46
CA GLY A 10 7.51 -4.76 17.18
C GLY A 10 6.75 -5.42 16.01
N VAL A 11 5.53 -5.88 16.25
CA VAL A 11 4.68 -6.55 15.23
C VAL A 11 3.77 -5.51 14.61
N TRP A 12 3.73 -5.42 13.28
CA TRP A 12 2.84 -4.55 12.49
C TRP A 12 1.96 -5.38 11.54
N LEU A 13 0.82 -4.83 11.12
CA LEU A 13 -0.02 -5.41 10.05
C LEU A 13 0.08 -4.57 8.78
N THR A 14 0.18 -5.23 7.63
CA THR A 14 0.25 -4.55 6.33
C THR A 14 -0.97 -4.90 5.47
N GLU A 15 -1.77 -3.89 5.11
CA GLU A 15 -2.82 -4.00 4.09
C GLU A 15 -2.17 -3.97 2.71
N ARG A 16 -2.47 -4.96 1.86
CA ARG A 16 -1.88 -5.11 0.51
C ARG A 16 -2.89 -5.60 -0.54
N GLY A 17 -4.17 -5.38 -0.29
CA GLY A 17 -5.29 -5.78 -1.13
C GLY A 17 -5.85 -7.15 -0.74
N THR A 18 -7.17 -7.29 -0.92
CA THR A 18 -7.92 -8.54 -0.79
C THR A 18 -8.37 -9.01 -2.16
N THR A 19 -8.35 -10.33 -2.41
CA THR A 19 -8.82 -10.93 -3.67
C THR A 19 -10.24 -10.46 -4.02
N PHE A 20 -10.39 -9.93 -5.23
CA PHE A 20 -11.68 -9.44 -5.74
C PHE A 20 -11.98 -10.06 -7.11
N GLY A 21 -12.41 -11.32 -7.08
CA GLY A 21 -12.51 -12.14 -8.30
C GLY A 21 -11.15 -12.60 -8.81
N TYR A 22 -11.08 -13.02 -10.06
CA TYR A 22 -9.85 -13.52 -10.66
C TYR A 22 -8.95 -12.38 -11.15
N GLY A 23 -7.68 -12.44 -10.78
CA GLY A 23 -6.64 -11.55 -11.27
C GLY A 23 -6.76 -10.10 -10.82
N ASN A 24 -7.50 -9.83 -9.75
CA ASN A 24 -7.71 -8.49 -9.25
C ASN A 24 -7.74 -8.42 -7.72
N LEU A 25 -7.39 -7.25 -7.19
CA LEU A 25 -7.41 -6.93 -5.77
C LEU A 25 -8.30 -5.71 -5.50
N VAL A 26 -8.86 -5.65 -4.30
CA VAL A 26 -9.55 -4.46 -3.78
C VAL A 26 -8.99 -4.11 -2.40
N VAL A 27 -8.82 -2.81 -2.14
CA VAL A 27 -8.49 -2.30 -0.81
C VAL A 27 -9.78 -1.83 -0.15
N ASP A 28 -10.18 -2.52 0.91
CA ASP A 28 -11.29 -2.08 1.75
C ASP A 28 -10.78 -1.09 2.80
N MET A 29 -11.04 0.20 2.61
CA MET A 29 -10.56 1.25 3.53
C MET A 29 -11.06 1.08 4.98
N ARG A 30 -12.08 0.24 5.22
CA ARG A 30 -12.51 -0.13 6.58
C ARG A 30 -11.47 -0.98 7.32
N SER A 31 -10.56 -1.64 6.60
CA SER A 31 -9.55 -2.52 7.19
C SER A 31 -8.58 -1.76 8.10
N PHE A 32 -8.22 -0.51 7.75
CA PHE A 32 -7.33 0.33 8.55
C PHE A 32 -7.81 0.50 10.01
N PRO A 33 -8.99 1.10 10.29
CA PRO A 33 -9.46 1.25 11.68
C PRO A 33 -9.82 -0.07 12.36
N ILE A 34 -10.09 -1.15 11.61
CA ILE A 34 -10.34 -2.48 12.18
C ILE A 34 -9.02 -3.09 12.69
N MET A 35 -7.98 -3.10 11.86
CA MET A 35 -6.68 -3.67 12.18
C MET A 35 -5.92 -2.86 13.24
N ARG A 36 -6.06 -1.52 13.24
CA ARG A 36 -5.44 -0.61 14.23
C ARG A 36 -5.85 -0.90 15.67
N ARG A 37 -6.95 -1.65 15.90
CA ARG A 37 -7.33 -2.13 17.24
C ARG A 37 -6.33 -3.10 17.84
N PHE A 38 -5.45 -3.69 17.02
CA PHE A 38 -4.56 -4.77 17.44
C PHE A 38 -3.07 -4.41 17.32
N THR A 39 -2.68 -3.47 16.46
CA THR A 39 -1.28 -3.12 16.17
C THR A 39 -1.19 -1.93 15.18
N PRO A 40 -0.05 -1.21 15.08
CA PRO A 40 0.20 -0.30 13.95
C PRO A 40 -0.06 -0.95 12.59
N VAL A 41 -0.68 -0.16 11.70
CA VAL A 41 -1.06 -0.61 10.35
C VAL A 41 -0.27 0.14 9.29
N ILE A 42 0.29 -0.61 8.36
CA ILE A 42 1.01 -0.13 7.18
C ILE A 42 0.15 -0.37 5.94
N PHE A 43 0.15 0.57 5.00
CA PHE A 43 -0.42 0.35 3.68
C PHE A 43 0.67 0.06 2.65
N ASP A 44 0.66 -1.12 2.04
CA ASP A 44 1.47 -1.43 0.86
C ASP A 44 0.78 -0.93 -0.39
N ALA A 45 1.14 0.29 -0.79
CA ALA A 45 0.47 0.99 -1.87
C ALA A 45 0.79 0.38 -3.24
N THR A 46 1.97 -0.25 -3.39
CA THR A 46 2.43 -0.83 -4.65
C THR A 46 1.82 -2.20 -4.91
N HIS A 47 1.81 -3.08 -3.91
CA HIS A 47 1.23 -4.41 -4.10
C HIS A 47 -0.30 -4.42 -4.08
N ALA A 48 -0.93 -3.40 -3.49
CA ALA A 48 -2.38 -3.23 -3.53
C ALA A 48 -2.95 -2.99 -4.95
N VAL A 49 -2.11 -2.53 -5.90
CA VAL A 49 -2.50 -2.33 -7.31
C VAL A 49 -2.06 -3.46 -8.23
N GLN A 50 -1.49 -4.52 -7.67
CA GLN A 50 -1.08 -5.70 -8.41
C GLN A 50 -2.31 -6.39 -9.01
N MET A 51 -2.14 -6.90 -10.23
CA MET A 51 -3.10 -7.79 -10.88
C MET A 51 -2.51 -9.20 -10.86
N PRO A 52 -2.87 -10.05 -9.86
CA PRO A 52 -2.30 -11.38 -9.73
C PRO A 52 -2.46 -12.21 -11.01
N ALA A 53 -1.43 -12.97 -11.36
CA ALA A 53 -1.42 -13.73 -12.61
C ALA A 53 -2.60 -14.71 -12.68
N SER A 54 -3.48 -14.54 -13.67
CA SER A 54 -4.56 -15.47 -13.99
C SER A 54 -4.19 -16.26 -15.24
N GLY A 55 -3.18 -17.13 -15.13
CA GLY A 55 -2.69 -17.97 -16.23
C GLY A 55 -1.58 -17.35 -17.10
N GLN A 56 -0.96 -16.25 -16.66
CA GLN A 56 0.24 -15.68 -17.28
C GLN A 56 1.51 -16.02 -16.48
N ALA A 57 2.69 -15.81 -17.08
CA ALA A 57 3.98 -16.13 -16.46
C ALA A 57 4.36 -15.18 -15.29
N ALA A 58 3.81 -13.97 -15.24
CA ALA A 58 4.07 -12.96 -14.22
C ALA A 58 2.79 -12.19 -13.87
N SER A 59 2.75 -11.59 -12.67
CA SER A 59 1.68 -10.66 -12.27
C SER A 59 1.80 -9.34 -13.01
N GLY A 60 0.65 -8.74 -13.31
CA GLY A 60 0.57 -7.36 -13.81
C GLY A 60 0.42 -6.36 -12.67
N GLY A 61 0.12 -5.12 -13.04
CA GLY A 61 -0.05 -4.02 -12.10
C GLY A 61 -0.42 -2.73 -12.80
N ASP A 62 -0.92 -1.75 -12.04
CA ASP A 62 -1.14 -0.40 -12.56
C ASP A 62 -0.73 0.66 -11.53
N SER A 63 0.54 1.07 -11.61
CA SER A 63 1.14 2.07 -10.73
C SER A 63 0.47 3.45 -10.78
N ARG A 64 -0.38 3.74 -11.79
CA ARG A 64 -1.18 4.97 -11.82
C ARG A 64 -2.16 5.07 -10.65
N PHE A 65 -2.54 3.93 -10.06
CA PHE A 65 -3.41 3.89 -8.88
C PHE A 65 -2.66 3.96 -7.54
N VAL A 66 -1.33 3.88 -7.52
CA VAL A 66 -0.53 4.00 -6.27
C VAL A 66 -0.77 5.37 -5.60
N PRO A 67 -0.63 6.53 -6.29
CA PRO A 67 -0.87 7.82 -5.65
C PRO A 67 -2.28 8.02 -5.07
N PRO A 68 -3.39 7.76 -5.80
CA PRO A 68 -4.73 7.95 -5.24
C PRO A 68 -5.04 6.97 -4.09
N LEU A 69 -4.62 5.71 -4.16
CA LEU A 69 -4.86 4.77 -3.05
C LEU A 69 -4.04 5.12 -1.82
N ALA A 70 -2.79 5.56 -1.97
CA ALA A 70 -1.98 5.99 -0.84
C ALA A 70 -2.59 7.21 -0.13
N ARG A 71 -3.08 8.20 -0.90
CA ARG A 71 -3.83 9.34 -0.34
C ARG A 71 -5.13 8.91 0.35
N ALA A 72 -5.84 7.92 -0.19
CA ALA A 72 -7.03 7.38 0.45
C ALA A 72 -6.71 6.68 1.78
N ALA A 73 -5.64 5.88 1.84
CA ALA A 73 -5.17 5.25 3.07
C ALA A 73 -4.71 6.28 4.11
N ALA A 74 -4.08 7.39 3.68
CA ALA A 74 -3.75 8.52 4.55
C ALA A 74 -5.02 9.10 5.21
N GLY A 75 -6.06 9.37 4.41
CA GLY A 75 -7.34 9.87 4.91
C GLY A 75 -8.13 8.85 5.74
N ALA A 76 -7.95 7.55 5.49
CA ALA A 76 -8.55 6.47 6.27
C ALA A 76 -7.84 6.19 7.61
N GLY A 77 -6.67 6.80 7.82
CA GLY A 77 -5.89 6.72 9.05
C GLY A 77 -5.02 5.46 9.13
N THR A 78 -4.18 5.18 8.13
CA THR A 78 -3.05 4.24 8.26
C THR A 78 -1.91 4.85 9.11
N ASP A 79 -1.11 4.03 9.81
CA ASP A 79 0.01 4.51 10.64
C ASP A 79 1.30 4.72 9.81
N GLY A 80 1.41 4.01 8.69
CA GLY A 80 2.54 4.14 7.77
C GLY A 80 2.26 3.58 6.38
N PHE A 81 3.29 3.65 5.54
CA PHE A 81 3.25 3.26 4.14
C PHE A 81 4.44 2.40 3.76
N PHE A 82 4.21 1.49 2.82
CA PHE A 82 5.22 0.73 2.11
C PHE A 82 5.11 1.03 0.62
N PHE A 83 6.25 1.26 -0.02
CA PHE A 83 6.36 1.51 -1.46
C PHE A 83 7.58 0.77 -2.00
N GLU A 84 7.39 0.04 -3.09
CA GLU A 84 8.48 -0.30 -3.99
C GLU A 84 8.69 0.78 -5.05
N THR A 85 9.95 1.04 -5.39
CA THR A 85 10.31 2.06 -6.36
C THR A 85 11.46 1.58 -7.23
N HIS A 86 11.56 2.13 -8.43
CA HIS A 86 12.70 1.94 -9.31
C HIS A 86 13.02 3.24 -10.05
N PHE A 87 14.28 3.43 -10.45
CA PHE A 87 14.64 4.57 -11.29
C PHE A 87 13.99 4.47 -12.69
N ASP A 88 13.84 3.23 -13.18
CA ASP A 88 13.10 2.89 -14.39
C ASP A 88 12.29 1.58 -14.19
N PRO A 89 11.01 1.65 -13.77
CA PRO A 89 10.19 0.47 -13.54
C PRO A 89 10.05 -0.48 -14.74
N SER A 90 10.30 0.00 -15.98
CA SER A 90 10.18 -0.84 -17.18
C SER A 90 11.26 -1.92 -17.30
N ILE A 91 12.38 -1.75 -16.59
CA ILE A 91 13.50 -2.70 -16.55
C ILE A 91 13.63 -3.40 -15.19
N ALA A 92 12.67 -3.22 -14.29
CA ALA A 92 12.67 -3.91 -13.00
C ALA A 92 12.51 -5.43 -13.21
N LEU A 93 13.27 -6.23 -12.46
CA LEU A 93 13.27 -7.70 -12.58
C LEU A 93 12.02 -8.36 -11.98
N SER A 94 11.29 -7.64 -11.12
CA SER A 94 10.01 -8.04 -10.54
C SER A 94 9.16 -6.79 -10.31
N ASP A 95 7.84 -6.96 -10.34
CA ASP A 95 6.83 -5.98 -9.91
C ASP A 95 6.91 -4.56 -10.54
N GLY A 96 7.68 -4.39 -11.61
CA GLY A 96 7.81 -3.12 -12.35
C GLY A 96 6.49 -2.40 -12.64
N PRO A 97 5.41 -3.10 -13.09
CA PRO A 97 4.11 -2.48 -13.32
C PRO A 97 3.45 -1.85 -12.07
N ASN A 98 3.84 -2.28 -10.86
CA ASN A 98 3.34 -1.78 -9.58
C ASN A 98 4.14 -0.58 -9.06
N MET A 99 5.41 -0.47 -9.46
CA MET A 99 6.34 0.50 -8.90
C MET A 99 6.06 1.91 -9.42
N ILE A 100 6.19 2.87 -8.51
CA ILE A 100 6.33 4.28 -8.87
C ILE A 100 7.78 4.58 -9.23
N LYS A 101 8.01 5.63 -10.01
CA LYS A 101 9.37 6.12 -10.26
C LYS A 101 9.93 6.78 -9.01
N LEU A 102 11.21 6.59 -8.75
CA LEU A 102 11.87 7.14 -7.56
C LEU A 102 11.70 8.65 -7.42
N GLN A 103 11.79 9.39 -8.53
CA GLN A 103 11.60 10.84 -8.57
C GLN A 103 10.18 11.31 -8.22
N ASP A 104 9.17 10.44 -8.35
CA ASP A 104 7.77 10.77 -8.06
C ASP A 104 7.41 10.51 -6.58
N LEU A 105 8.22 9.72 -5.86
CA LEU A 105 7.97 9.32 -4.48
C LEU A 105 7.95 10.51 -3.52
N GLU A 106 8.93 11.42 -3.62
CA GLU A 106 9.03 12.58 -2.74
C GLU A 106 7.76 13.45 -2.80
N ARG A 107 7.29 13.74 -4.02
CA ARG A 107 6.04 14.47 -4.24
C ARG A 107 4.83 13.76 -3.64
N LEU A 108 4.77 12.43 -3.75
CA LEU A 108 3.67 11.65 -3.17
C LEU A 108 3.70 11.69 -1.64
N ILE A 109 4.88 11.56 -1.02
CA ILE A 109 5.04 11.65 0.44
C ILE A 109 4.56 13.02 0.94
N THR A 110 4.95 14.12 0.28
CA THR A 110 4.47 15.46 0.66
C THR A 110 2.94 15.56 0.63
N GLN A 111 2.29 14.95 -0.36
CA GLN A 111 0.82 14.93 -0.44
C GLN A 111 0.18 14.09 0.67
N ILE A 112 0.78 12.95 0.99
CA ILE A 112 0.33 12.07 2.07
C ILE A 112 0.42 12.81 3.40
N ASP A 113 1.58 13.41 3.71
CA ASP A 113 1.79 14.15 4.95
C ASP A 113 0.81 15.33 5.09
N ALA A 114 0.56 16.05 3.99
CA ALA A 114 -0.42 17.13 3.98
C ALA A 114 -1.85 16.64 4.27
N ILE A 115 -2.24 15.45 3.79
CA ILE A 115 -3.55 14.87 4.12
C ILE A 115 -3.59 14.43 5.57
N ARG A 116 -2.55 13.74 6.06
CA ARG A 116 -2.45 13.27 7.45
C ARG A 116 -2.58 14.43 8.43
N ALA A 117 -1.89 15.54 8.17
CA ALA A 117 -1.95 16.75 9.01
C ALA A 117 -3.35 17.41 9.09
N ILE A 118 -4.29 17.05 8.21
CA ILE A 118 -5.68 17.54 8.25
C ILE A 118 -6.58 16.60 9.04
N VAL A 119 -6.31 15.29 9.00
CA VAL A 119 -7.18 14.25 9.58
C VAL A 119 -6.74 13.74 10.94
N GLU A 120 -5.46 13.89 11.28
CA GLU A 120 -4.85 13.58 12.59
C GLU A 120 -4.74 14.84 13.46
#